data_AF-A0A9N7UVK4-F1
#
_entry.id   AF-A0A9N7UVK4-F1
#
_cell.length_a   1.000
_cell.length_b   1.000
_cell.length_c   1.000
_cell.angle_alpha   90.00
_cell.angle_beta   90.00
_cell.angle_gamma   90.00
#
_symmetry.space_group_name_H-M   'P 1'
#
loop_
_entity.id
_entity.type
_entity.pdbx_description
1 polymer ?
#
loop_
_entity_poly.entity_id
_entity_poly.type
_entity_poly.pdbx_seq_one_letter_code
_entity_poly.pdbx_strand_id
1 'polypeptide(L)'
;MSFSSSVEMYDNSSPPDVSLSPHLRPPLNSSHDSSPVSCFLTTPSSTIFTVFTFTNILLLLPLSISVLVFGVQQRRRRRGAVATDPIDVFTFHMVAMELMGMCGSVSCCCGALLQHVRMVGVGCNMFAIISCMKMFFHVLTCVERYLAVVHPITYLRLSKRGGVMIRNISIGCVWLISSGVMTLRFTLTPNFIMILFFCNLSFSLIVASYCSLAVLRVLIGPGPGEGGRKGSADKLKRRAFFTIMVIMAVLLMRFGGNLVCLSLASSSVLGHSLGCAVQVSGIWFCLPSSYVLPLLFLQRARKRSNESR
;
A
#
# COMPACT_ATOMS: atom_id res chain seq x y z
N MET A 1 42.86 -88.43 -22.66
CA MET A 1 41.97 -87.48 -23.36
C MET A 1 42.52 -86.09 -23.11
N SER A 2 42.77 -85.39 -24.23
CA SER A 2 43.66 -84.25 -24.50
C SER A 2 43.58 -83.08 -23.50
N PHE A 3 44.71 -82.58 -22.94
CA PHE A 3 45.69 -81.61 -23.50
C PHE A 3 45.08 -80.27 -23.95
N SER A 4 45.32 -79.16 -23.23
CA SER A 4 46.49 -78.28 -23.45
C SER A 4 46.39 -76.96 -22.67
N SER A 5 47.52 -76.57 -22.10
CA SER A 5 47.83 -75.24 -21.55
C SER A 5 47.83 -74.15 -22.62
N SER A 6 47.61 -72.89 -22.22
CA SER A 6 48.35 -71.72 -22.75
C SER A 6 48.25 -70.55 -21.78
N VAL A 7 49.44 -70.09 -21.37
CA VAL A 7 49.74 -68.85 -20.68
C VAL A 7 49.96 -67.79 -21.75
N GLU A 8 49.31 -66.62 -21.65
CA GLU A 8 49.87 -65.40 -22.22
C GLU A 8 49.68 -64.23 -21.26
N MET A 9 50.78 -63.48 -21.20
CA MET A 9 51.14 -62.38 -20.31
C MET A 9 50.90 -61.09 -21.11
N TYR A 10 50.18 -60.12 -20.57
CA TYR A 10 50.21 -58.75 -21.08
C TYR A 10 50.31 -57.78 -19.91
N ASP A 11 51.47 -57.13 -19.86
CA ASP A 11 51.83 -56.03 -18.99
C ASP A 11 51.87 -54.77 -19.89
N ASN A 12 51.18 -53.68 -19.48
CA ASN A 12 51.57 -52.29 -19.78
C ASN A 12 50.56 -51.29 -19.21
N SER A 13 50.85 -50.85 -17.99
CA SER A 13 51.03 -49.44 -17.60
C SER A 13 50.54 -48.34 -18.56
N SER A 14 49.54 -47.57 -18.11
CA SER A 14 49.44 -46.10 -18.24
C SER A 14 48.36 -45.55 -17.28
N PRO A 15 48.57 -44.36 -16.66
CA PRO A 15 47.75 -43.86 -15.57
C PRO A 15 46.50 -43.13 -16.10
N PRO A 16 45.32 -43.25 -15.47
CA PRO A 16 44.27 -42.27 -15.66
C PRO A 16 44.48 -41.09 -14.70
N ASP A 17 44.51 -39.91 -15.30
CA ASP A 17 44.61 -38.59 -14.70
C ASP A 17 43.78 -38.42 -13.43
N VAL A 18 44.41 -37.91 -12.37
CA VAL A 18 43.75 -37.30 -11.23
C VAL A 18 43.16 -35.97 -11.69
N SER A 19 42.00 -36.02 -12.33
CA SER A 19 41.16 -34.85 -12.58
C SER A 19 40.56 -34.38 -11.25
N LEU A 20 41.17 -33.32 -10.72
CA LEU A 20 40.70 -32.53 -9.59
C LEU A 20 39.31 -31.96 -9.92
N SER A 21 38.25 -32.61 -9.43
CA SER A 21 36.88 -32.13 -9.57
C SER A 21 36.72 -30.74 -8.93
N PRO A 22 36.25 -29.72 -9.66
CA PRO A 22 35.93 -28.43 -9.09
C PRO A 22 34.64 -28.56 -8.28
N HIS A 23 34.69 -28.13 -7.02
CA HIS A 23 33.57 -27.74 -6.16
C HIS A 23 32.19 -28.24 -6.59
N LEU A 24 31.79 -29.36 -5.99
CA LEU A 24 30.42 -29.82 -5.93
C LEU A 24 29.54 -28.72 -5.28
N ARG A 25 29.03 -27.80 -6.10
CA ARG A 25 27.86 -27.00 -5.72
C ARG A 25 26.72 -28.01 -5.53
N PRO A 26 26.05 -28.05 -4.37
CA PRO A 26 24.88 -28.89 -4.23
C PRO A 26 23.89 -28.50 -5.32
N PRO A 27 23.26 -29.47 -6.02
CA PRO A 27 22.21 -29.16 -6.97
C PRO A 27 21.13 -28.40 -6.21
N LEU A 28 20.89 -27.14 -6.60
CA LEU A 28 19.68 -26.45 -6.21
C LEU A 28 18.55 -27.31 -6.75
N ASN A 29 17.93 -28.06 -5.83
CA ASN A 29 16.72 -28.81 -6.07
C ASN A 29 15.68 -27.78 -6.52
N SER A 30 15.52 -27.64 -7.83
CA SER A 30 14.59 -26.71 -8.48
C SER A 30 13.19 -27.31 -8.43
N SER A 31 12.71 -27.61 -7.23
CA SER A 31 11.29 -27.62 -6.98
C SER A 31 10.84 -26.20 -7.29
N HIS A 32 10.06 -26.07 -8.37
CA HIS A 32 9.42 -24.87 -8.87
C HIS A 32 8.41 -24.34 -7.85
N ASP A 33 8.89 -24.00 -6.66
CA ASP A 33 8.09 -23.38 -5.62
C ASP A 33 8.09 -21.89 -5.96
N SER A 34 7.21 -21.52 -6.91
CA SER A 34 6.96 -20.16 -7.35
C SER A 34 6.30 -19.36 -6.22
N SER A 35 7.03 -19.20 -5.12
CA SER A 35 6.59 -18.39 -4.01
C SER A 35 6.60 -16.93 -4.48
N PRO A 36 5.61 -16.11 -4.11
CA PRO A 36 5.56 -14.69 -4.48
C PRO A 36 6.82 -13.91 -4.10
N VAL A 37 7.60 -14.42 -3.16
CA VAL A 37 8.85 -13.85 -2.66
C VAL A 37 9.99 -13.98 -3.68
N SER A 38 9.96 -15.02 -4.53
CA SER A 38 10.98 -15.26 -5.57
C SER A 38 11.05 -14.13 -6.59
N CYS A 39 9.91 -13.53 -6.97
CA CYS A 39 9.88 -12.39 -7.88
C CYS A 39 10.66 -11.19 -7.32
N PHE A 40 10.62 -10.93 -6.01
CA PHE A 40 11.33 -9.80 -5.39
C PHE A 40 12.85 -9.98 -5.35
N LEU A 41 13.34 -11.21 -5.48
CA LEU A 41 14.78 -11.51 -5.50
C LEU A 41 15.39 -11.36 -6.89
N THR A 42 14.57 -11.31 -7.95
CA THR A 42 15.07 -11.06 -9.31
C THR A 42 15.68 -9.67 -9.42
N THR A 43 16.85 -9.55 -10.07
CA THR A 43 17.59 -8.28 -10.25
C THR A 43 16.74 -7.10 -10.74
N PRO A 44 15.89 -7.23 -11.77
CA PRO A 44 15.07 -6.10 -12.21
C PRO A 44 14.04 -5.69 -11.15
N SER A 45 13.38 -6.66 -10.51
CA SER A 45 12.35 -6.40 -9.51
C SER A 45 12.93 -5.80 -8.22
N SER A 46 14.07 -6.31 -7.75
CA SER A 46 14.76 -5.77 -6.58
C SER A 46 15.22 -4.33 -6.81
N THR A 47 15.69 -4.02 -8.02
CA THR A 47 16.05 -2.64 -8.41
C THR A 47 14.83 -1.73 -8.40
N ILE A 48 13.73 -2.12 -9.05
CA ILE A 48 12.47 -1.35 -9.07
C ILE A 48 11.96 -1.09 -7.65
N PHE A 49 11.97 -2.10 -6.80
CA PHE A 49 11.52 -1.99 -5.42
C PHE A 49 12.44 -1.12 -4.56
N THR A 50 13.75 -1.20 -4.78
CA THR A 50 14.75 -0.37 -4.09
C THR A 50 14.54 1.10 -4.45
N VAL A 51 14.40 1.43 -5.74
CA VAL A 51 14.12 2.80 -6.18
C VAL A 51 12.79 3.31 -5.61
N PHE A 52 11.75 2.49 -5.56
CA PHE A 52 10.49 2.82 -4.90
C PHE A 52 10.68 3.13 -3.41
N THR A 53 11.49 2.33 -2.71
CA THR A 53 11.78 2.49 -1.28
C THR A 53 12.51 3.80 -1.01
N PHE A 54 13.56 4.10 -1.78
CA PHE A 54 14.26 5.38 -1.71
C PHE A 54 13.32 6.55 -2.00
N THR A 55 12.47 6.45 -3.02
CA THR A 55 11.49 7.49 -3.37
C THR A 55 10.52 7.76 -2.21
N ASN A 56 10.02 6.72 -1.55
CA ASN A 56 9.16 6.87 -0.38
C ASN A 56 9.89 7.52 0.80
N ILE A 57 11.13 7.12 1.08
CA ILE A 57 11.89 7.72 2.18
C ILE A 57 12.13 9.20 1.89
N LEU A 58 12.58 9.55 0.68
CA LEU A 58 12.92 10.92 0.33
C LEU A 58 11.70 11.86 0.30
N LEU A 59 10.53 11.38 -0.15
CA LEU A 59 9.36 12.23 -0.33
C LEU A 59 8.35 12.13 0.84
N LEU A 60 8.13 10.93 1.36
CA LEU A 60 7.07 10.67 2.34
C LEU A 60 7.53 10.90 3.78
N LEU A 61 8.79 10.64 4.09
CA LEU A 61 9.36 10.93 5.41
C LEU A 61 9.31 12.43 5.76
N PRO A 62 9.82 13.38 4.92
CA PRO A 62 9.75 14.80 5.27
C PRO A 62 8.31 15.32 5.33
N LEU A 63 7.42 14.77 4.51
CA LEU A 63 6.00 15.10 4.53
C LEU A 63 5.35 14.65 5.85
N SER A 64 5.65 13.42 6.28
CA SER A 64 5.17 12.83 7.54
C SER A 64 5.67 13.61 8.74
N ILE A 65 6.97 13.94 8.77
CA ILE A 65 7.57 14.78 9.82
C ILE A 65 6.90 16.16 9.85
N SER A 66 6.69 16.78 8.69
CA SER A 66 6.03 18.09 8.59
C SER A 66 4.62 18.04 9.19
N VAL A 67 3.82 17.02 8.84
CA VAL A 67 2.47 16.84 9.38
C VAL A 67 2.50 16.65 10.90
N LEU A 68 3.42 15.83 11.42
CA LEU A 68 3.58 15.62 12.86
C LEU A 68 3.99 16.90 13.58
N VAL A 69 4.97 17.65 13.06
CA VAL A 69 5.42 18.92 13.63
C VAL A 69 4.29 19.94 13.65
N PHE A 70 3.57 20.12 12.53
CA PHE A 70 2.41 21.01 12.47
C PHE A 70 1.30 20.57 13.43
N GLY A 71 1.00 19.28 13.49
CA GLY A 71 0.01 18.72 14.41
C GLY A 71 0.37 18.97 15.88
N VAL A 72 1.63 18.76 16.26
CA VAL A 72 2.14 19.03 17.61
C VAL A 72 2.13 20.53 17.91
N GLN A 73 2.58 21.37 16.99
CA GLN A 73 2.56 22.83 17.14
C GLN A 73 1.13 23.36 17.31
N GLN A 74 0.19 22.89 16.49
CA GLN A 74 -1.22 23.26 16.58
C GLN A 74 -1.82 22.80 17.91
N ARG A 75 -1.50 21.59 18.37
CA ARG A 75 -1.93 21.08 19.69
C ARG A 75 -1.36 21.93 20.83
N ARG A 76 -0.09 22.35 20.75
CA ARG A 76 0.53 23.25 21.74
C ARG A 76 -0.15 24.62 21.76
N ARG A 77 -0.44 25.21 20.61
CA ARG A 77 -1.17 26.49 20.51
C ARG A 77 -2.60 26.40 21.04
N ARG A 78 -3.24 25.23 20.95
CA ARG A 78 -4.61 24.98 21.42
C ARG A 78 -4.71 24.36 22.82
N ARG A 79 -3.63 24.28 23.60
CA ARG A 79 -3.62 23.67 24.95
C ARG A 79 -4.57 24.33 25.96
N GLY A 80 -5.21 25.46 25.64
CA GLY A 80 -6.26 26.09 26.45
C GLY A 80 -7.72 25.83 26.00
N ALA A 81 -7.96 25.20 24.85
CA ALA A 81 -9.31 24.97 24.32
C ALA A 81 -9.60 23.46 24.15
N VAL A 82 -10.55 22.95 24.93
CA VAL A 82 -11.00 21.55 24.91
C VAL A 82 -11.84 21.30 23.65
N ALA A 83 -11.17 20.96 22.56
CA ALA A 83 -11.74 20.20 21.44
C ALA A 83 -10.61 19.72 20.53
N THR A 84 -10.28 18.43 20.61
CA THR A 84 -9.46 17.78 19.58
C THR A 84 -10.29 17.78 18.29
N ASP A 85 -9.86 18.51 17.26
CA ASP A 85 -10.59 18.56 15.99
C ASP A 85 -10.63 17.12 15.41
N PRO A 86 -11.80 16.59 15.06
CA PRO A 86 -11.96 15.18 14.70
C PRO A 86 -11.17 14.69 13.46
N ILE A 87 -10.65 15.63 12.67
CA ILE A 87 -9.84 15.42 11.45
C ILE A 87 -8.38 15.11 11.80
N ASP A 88 -7.92 15.52 12.99
CA ASP A 88 -6.51 15.38 13.37
C ASP A 88 -6.19 13.90 13.71
N VAL A 89 -7.12 13.18 14.36
CA VAL A 89 -6.93 11.78 14.78
C VAL A 89 -6.72 10.84 13.59
N PHE A 90 -7.57 10.90 12.56
CA PHE A 90 -7.41 10.06 11.36
C PHE A 90 -6.10 10.35 10.63
N THR A 91 -5.68 11.62 10.61
CA THR A 91 -4.42 12.01 9.98
C THR A 91 -3.23 11.43 10.72
N PHE A 92 -3.22 11.44 12.06
CA PHE A 92 -2.15 10.81 12.85
C PHE A 92 -2.07 9.30 12.63
N HIS A 93 -3.20 8.59 12.65
CA HIS A 93 -3.20 7.15 12.35
C HIS A 93 -2.72 6.87 10.94
N MET A 94 -3.09 7.70 9.95
CA MET A 94 -2.57 7.55 8.60
C MET A 94 -1.07 7.76 8.52
N VAL A 95 -0.53 8.81 9.13
CA VAL A 95 0.92 9.05 9.14
C VAL A 95 1.66 7.91 9.85
N ALA A 96 1.13 7.40 10.96
CA ALA A 96 1.69 6.23 11.64
C ALA A 96 1.72 5.00 10.72
N MET A 97 0.66 4.76 9.94
CA MET A 97 0.65 3.70 8.95
C MET A 97 1.64 3.93 7.81
N GLU A 98 1.80 5.15 7.29
CA GLU A 98 2.86 5.43 6.30
C GLU A 98 4.24 5.08 6.84
N LEU A 99 4.53 5.46 8.09
CA LEU A 99 5.80 5.17 8.74
C LEU A 99 6.02 3.66 8.90
N MET A 100 4.99 2.92 9.33
CA MET A 100 5.05 1.45 9.39
C MET A 100 5.25 0.83 7.99
N GLY A 101 4.58 1.36 6.97
CA GLY A 101 4.74 0.91 5.59
C GLY A 101 6.15 1.16 5.06
N MET A 102 6.74 2.31 5.41
CA MET A 102 8.14 2.62 5.10
C MET A 102 9.09 1.62 5.77
N CYS A 103 8.90 1.33 7.06
CA CYS A 103 9.69 0.30 7.76
C CYS A 103 9.56 -1.08 7.09
N GLY A 104 8.37 -1.47 6.65
CA GLY A 104 8.15 -2.70 5.88
C GLY A 104 8.92 -2.70 4.55
N SER A 105 8.89 -1.60 3.81
CA SER A 105 9.62 -1.47 2.54
C SER A 105 11.14 -1.51 2.72
N VAL A 106 11.67 -0.83 3.75
CA VAL A 106 13.10 -0.89 4.11
C VAL A 106 13.49 -2.31 4.49
N SER A 107 12.67 -2.99 5.29
CA SER A 107 12.95 -4.37 5.70
C SER A 107 12.98 -5.31 4.49
N CYS A 108 12.06 -5.14 3.54
CA CYS A 108 12.05 -5.89 2.29
C CYS A 108 13.30 -5.60 1.44
N CYS A 109 13.68 -4.33 1.31
CA CYS A 109 14.87 -3.91 0.57
C CYS A 109 16.15 -4.50 1.17
N CYS A 110 16.34 -4.38 2.49
CA CYS A 110 17.48 -4.98 3.20
C CYS A 110 17.48 -6.50 3.06
N GLY A 111 16.32 -7.15 3.16
CA GLY A 111 16.20 -8.59 2.93
C GLY A 111 16.63 -9.00 1.51
N ALA A 112 16.29 -8.20 0.50
CA ALA A 112 16.67 -8.47 -0.88
C ALA A 112 18.19 -8.26 -1.10
N LEU A 113 18.76 -7.21 -0.51
CA LEU A 113 20.21 -6.94 -0.57
C LEU A 113 21.04 -8.01 0.16
N LEU A 114 20.56 -8.47 1.32
CA LEU A 114 21.20 -9.51 2.12
C LEU A 114 20.83 -10.94 1.67
N GLN A 115 20.03 -11.10 0.60
CA GLN A 115 19.54 -12.39 0.10
C GLN A 115 18.80 -13.23 1.16
N HIS A 116 18.20 -12.58 2.16
CA HIS A 116 17.56 -13.24 3.30
C HIS A 116 16.04 -13.36 3.06
N VAL A 117 15.61 -14.48 2.45
CA VAL A 117 14.23 -14.73 1.99
C VAL A 117 13.17 -14.47 3.07
N ARG A 118 13.43 -14.86 4.32
CA ARG A 118 12.50 -14.62 5.45
C ARG A 118 12.25 -13.13 5.70
N MET A 119 13.29 -12.30 5.56
CA MET A 119 13.19 -10.85 5.80
C MET A 119 12.41 -10.17 4.67
N VAL A 120 12.62 -10.60 3.42
CA VAL A 120 11.82 -10.18 2.26
C VAL A 120 10.35 -10.55 2.47
N GLY A 121 10.07 -11.79 2.86
CA GLY A 121 8.71 -12.25 3.13
C GLY A 121 8.00 -11.43 4.21
N VAL A 122 8.67 -11.16 5.33
CA VAL A 122 8.12 -10.32 6.41
C VAL A 122 7.87 -8.89 5.93
N GLY A 123 8.85 -8.29 5.23
CA GLY A 123 8.73 -6.92 4.70
C GLY A 123 7.59 -6.76 3.69
N CYS A 124 7.49 -7.68 2.72
CA CYS A 124 6.41 -7.71 1.74
C CYS A 124 5.03 -7.87 2.39
N ASN A 125 4.91 -8.76 3.39
CA ASN A 125 3.66 -8.95 4.11
C ASN A 125 3.26 -7.71 4.91
N MET A 126 4.21 -7.12 5.63
CA MET A 126 3.98 -5.87 6.37
C MET A 126 3.52 -4.76 5.42
N PHE A 127 4.22 -4.56 4.31
CA PHE A 127 3.86 -3.56 3.29
C PHE A 127 2.44 -3.80 2.74
N ALA A 128 2.10 -5.04 2.40
CA ALA A 128 0.80 -5.37 1.84
C ALA A 128 -0.35 -5.14 2.83
N ILE A 129 -0.15 -5.46 4.11
CA ILE A 129 -1.15 -5.23 5.16
C ILE A 129 -1.38 -3.75 5.38
N ILE A 130 -0.30 -2.97 5.52
CA ILE A 130 -0.38 -1.51 5.65
C ILE A 130 -1.09 -0.90 4.43
N SER A 131 -0.80 -1.42 3.24
CA SER A 131 -1.49 -1.05 2.01
C SER A 131 -3.01 -1.30 2.10
N CYS A 132 -3.46 -2.45 2.61
CA CYS A 132 -4.89 -2.71 2.85
C CYS A 132 -5.48 -1.76 3.90
N MET A 133 -4.78 -1.52 5.01
CA MET A 133 -5.23 -0.59 6.04
C MET A 133 -5.44 0.82 5.48
N LYS A 134 -4.50 1.33 4.68
CA LYS A 134 -4.65 2.62 4.00
C LYS A 134 -5.95 2.71 3.19
N MET A 135 -6.30 1.65 2.46
CA MET A 135 -7.54 1.61 1.68
C MET A 135 -8.78 1.78 2.58
N PHE A 136 -8.84 1.09 3.71
CA PHE A 136 -9.92 1.26 4.68
C PHE A 136 -10.00 2.67 5.24
N PHE A 137 -8.87 3.31 5.56
CA PHE A 137 -8.88 4.70 6.02
C PHE A 137 -9.31 5.68 4.94
N HIS A 138 -9.00 5.43 3.66
CA HIS A 138 -9.57 6.21 2.55
C HIS A 138 -11.08 6.05 2.47
N VAL A 139 -11.60 4.82 2.60
CA VAL A 139 -13.05 4.55 2.63
C VAL A 139 -13.72 5.28 3.80
N LEU A 140 -13.17 5.17 5.01
CA LEU A 140 -13.69 5.90 6.18
C LEU A 140 -13.69 7.41 5.94
N THR A 141 -12.63 7.95 5.34
CA THR A 141 -12.54 9.38 4.99
C THR A 141 -13.62 9.76 3.97
N CYS A 142 -13.87 8.93 2.97
CA CYS A 142 -14.92 9.15 1.97
C CYS A 142 -16.31 9.11 2.60
N VAL A 143 -16.59 8.13 3.47
CA VAL A 143 -17.86 8.00 4.20
C VAL A 143 -18.08 9.18 5.14
N GLU A 144 -17.04 9.64 5.84
CA GLU A 144 -17.14 10.83 6.70
C GLU A 144 -17.52 12.08 5.89
N ARG A 145 -16.89 12.27 4.71
CA ARG A 145 -17.21 13.39 3.82
C ARG A 145 -18.63 13.27 3.24
N TYR A 146 -19.04 12.06 2.88
CA TYR A 146 -20.39 11.76 2.44
C TYR A 146 -21.41 12.15 3.51
N LEU A 147 -21.23 11.68 4.75
CA LEU A 147 -22.13 12.00 5.86
C LEU A 147 -22.18 13.51 6.13
N ALA A 148 -21.03 14.20 6.09
CA ALA A 148 -20.97 15.64 6.33
C ALA A 148 -21.74 16.47 5.29
N VAL A 149 -21.79 16.02 4.03
CA VAL A 149 -22.44 16.75 2.93
C VAL A 149 -23.89 16.32 2.74
N VAL A 150 -24.15 15.02 2.65
CA VAL A 150 -25.46 14.47 2.28
C VAL A 150 -26.40 14.43 3.48
N HIS A 151 -25.86 14.20 4.69
CA HIS A 151 -26.65 14.09 5.91
C HIS A 151 -26.08 14.95 7.06
N PRO A 152 -26.03 16.28 6.91
CA PRO A 152 -25.38 17.18 7.85
C PRO A 152 -25.99 17.10 9.27
N ILE A 153 -27.31 16.88 9.39
CA ILE A 153 -28.00 16.72 10.68
C ILE A 153 -27.52 15.45 11.39
N THR A 154 -27.43 14.33 10.67
CA THR A 154 -26.93 13.06 11.19
C THR A 154 -25.47 13.19 11.60
N TYR A 155 -24.65 13.85 10.77
CA TYR A 155 -23.24 14.12 11.08
C TYR A 155 -23.07 14.99 12.33
N LEU A 156 -23.84 16.08 12.46
CA LEU A 156 -23.83 16.96 13.63
C LEU A 156 -24.27 16.23 14.91
N ARG A 157 -25.30 15.38 14.81
CA ARG A 157 -25.78 14.57 15.94
C ARG A 157 -24.75 13.53 16.36
N LEU A 158 -24.12 12.84 15.41
CA LEU A 158 -23.00 11.93 15.67
C LEU A 158 -21.83 12.68 16.34
N SER A 159 -21.52 13.89 15.86
CA SER A 159 -20.45 14.71 16.41
C SER A 159 -20.72 15.11 17.86
N LYS A 160 -21.95 15.56 18.18
CA LYS A 160 -22.34 16.05 19.51
C LYS A 160 -22.45 14.94 20.57
N ARG A 161 -22.96 13.75 20.22
CA ARG A 161 -23.27 12.67 21.19
C ARG A 161 -22.06 11.79 21.57
N GLY A 162 -20.87 12.12 21.05
CA GLY A 162 -19.66 11.31 21.23
C GLY A 162 -18.97 10.99 19.92
N GLY A 163 -18.84 11.98 19.01
CA GLY A 163 -18.24 11.75 17.69
C GLY A 163 -16.83 11.19 17.74
N VAL A 164 -16.07 11.51 18.80
CA VAL A 164 -14.74 10.94 19.06
C VAL A 164 -14.82 9.43 19.33
N MET A 165 -15.83 8.97 20.08
CA MET A 165 -16.01 7.55 20.41
C MET A 165 -16.32 6.72 19.16
N ILE A 166 -17.25 7.18 18.32
CA ILE A 166 -17.64 6.46 17.09
C ILE A 166 -16.44 6.35 16.14
N ARG A 167 -15.64 7.41 16.03
CA ARG A 167 -14.41 7.40 15.22
C ARG A 167 -13.39 6.43 15.80
N ASN A 168 -13.17 6.45 17.12
CA ASN A 168 -12.24 5.53 17.76
C ASN A 168 -12.68 4.06 17.60
N ILE A 169 -13.99 3.80 17.70
CA ILE A 169 -14.57 2.48 17.41
C ILE A 169 -14.29 2.10 15.95
N SER A 170 -14.54 3.00 14.98
CA SER A 170 -14.26 2.71 13.56
C SER A 170 -12.77 2.42 13.29
N ILE A 171 -11.87 3.14 13.96
CA ILE A 171 -10.43 2.91 13.89
C ILE A 171 -10.12 1.53 14.47
N GLY A 172 -10.65 1.22 15.65
CA GLY A 172 -10.55 -0.10 16.27
C GLY A 172 -11.05 -1.21 15.35
N CYS A 173 -12.19 -1.04 14.68
CA CYS A 173 -12.70 -1.99 13.70
C CYS A 173 -11.73 -2.19 12.52
N VAL A 174 -11.12 -1.12 12.00
CA VAL A 174 -10.11 -1.24 10.93
C VAL A 174 -8.88 -2.02 11.40
N TRP A 175 -8.42 -1.77 12.63
CA TRP A 175 -7.32 -2.54 13.22
C TRP A 175 -7.68 -4.01 13.44
N LEU A 176 -8.90 -4.31 13.91
CA LEU A 176 -9.39 -5.67 14.08
C LEU A 176 -9.49 -6.41 12.74
N ILE A 177 -10.05 -5.77 11.70
CA ILE A 177 -10.09 -6.33 10.34
C ILE A 177 -8.67 -6.55 9.83
N SER A 178 -7.76 -5.60 10.06
CA SER A 178 -6.35 -5.74 9.68
C SER A 178 -5.67 -6.91 10.38
N SER A 179 -5.92 -7.09 11.68
CA SER A 179 -5.41 -8.22 12.44
C SER A 179 -5.97 -9.54 11.90
N GLY A 180 -7.26 -9.58 11.54
CA GLY A 180 -7.87 -10.73 10.87
C GLY A 180 -7.18 -11.04 9.55
N VAL A 181 -7.02 -10.04 8.66
CA VAL A 181 -6.34 -10.20 7.38
C VAL A 181 -4.89 -10.66 7.56
N MET A 182 -4.17 -10.16 8.57
CA MET A 182 -2.84 -10.62 8.94
C MET A 182 -2.84 -12.11 9.30
N THR A 183 -3.74 -12.54 10.19
CA THR A 183 -3.86 -13.96 10.56
C THR A 183 -4.21 -14.83 9.35
N LEU A 184 -5.16 -14.40 8.52
CA LEU A 184 -5.52 -15.12 7.29
C LEU A 184 -4.34 -15.23 6.31
N ARG A 185 -3.48 -14.22 6.21
CA ARG A 185 -2.28 -14.27 5.37
C ARG A 185 -1.25 -15.29 5.82
N PHE A 186 -1.17 -15.56 7.12
CA PHE A 186 -0.27 -16.58 7.64
C PHE A 186 -0.81 -18.01 7.43
N THR A 187 -2.13 -18.18 7.32
CA THR A 187 -2.76 -19.51 7.24
C THR A 187 -3.14 -19.92 5.82
N LEU A 188 -3.42 -18.96 4.92
CA LEU A 188 -3.93 -19.24 3.57
C LEU A 188 -2.83 -19.33 2.50
N THR A 189 -3.16 -19.98 1.39
CA THR A 189 -2.27 -20.08 0.22
C THR A 189 -2.11 -18.72 -0.48
N PRO A 190 -0.99 -18.46 -1.18
CA PRO A 190 -0.70 -17.17 -1.81
C PRO A 190 -1.76 -16.72 -2.83
N ASN A 191 -2.42 -17.67 -3.51
CA ASN A 191 -3.49 -17.36 -4.46
C ASN A 191 -4.72 -16.75 -3.77
N PHE A 192 -5.13 -17.31 -2.62
CA PHE A 192 -6.22 -16.74 -1.82
C PHE A 192 -5.85 -15.36 -1.29
N ILE A 193 -4.60 -15.13 -0.90
CA ILE A 193 -4.12 -13.82 -0.44
C ILE A 193 -4.25 -12.76 -1.54
N MET A 194 -3.89 -13.09 -2.78
CA MET A 194 -4.08 -12.19 -3.93
C MET A 194 -5.56 -11.89 -4.16
N ILE A 195 -6.42 -12.92 -4.18
CA ILE A 195 -7.87 -12.75 -4.34
C ILE A 195 -8.41 -11.80 -3.25
N LEU A 196 -8.08 -12.04 -1.98
CA LEU A 196 -8.50 -11.18 -0.87
C LEU A 196 -8.03 -9.72 -1.04
N PHE A 197 -6.81 -9.52 -1.53
CA PHE A 197 -6.29 -8.18 -1.81
C PHE A 197 -7.11 -7.47 -2.90
N PHE A 198 -7.42 -8.12 -4.01
CA PHE A 198 -8.25 -7.54 -5.07
C PHE A 198 -9.69 -7.33 -4.62
N CYS A 199 -10.30 -8.27 -3.89
CA CYS A 199 -11.64 -8.10 -3.31
C CYS A 199 -11.69 -6.86 -2.39
N ASN A 200 -10.67 -6.68 -1.55
CA ASN A 200 -10.57 -5.52 -0.67
C ASN A 200 -10.44 -4.20 -1.46
N LEU A 201 -9.61 -4.21 -2.51
CA LEU A 201 -9.38 -3.07 -3.39
C LEU A 201 -10.66 -2.70 -4.16
N SER A 202 -11.35 -3.69 -4.71
CA SER A 202 -12.65 -3.53 -5.40
C SER A 202 -13.73 -3.01 -4.46
N PHE A 203 -13.88 -3.59 -3.27
CA PHE A 203 -14.84 -3.11 -2.27
C PHE A 203 -14.57 -1.65 -1.91
N SER A 204 -13.31 -1.30 -1.66
CA SER A 204 -12.92 0.07 -1.34
C SER A 204 -13.23 1.04 -2.48
N LEU A 205 -13.01 0.62 -3.73
CA LEU A 205 -13.31 1.43 -4.91
C LEU A 205 -14.81 1.63 -5.10
N ILE A 206 -15.63 0.60 -4.91
CA ILE A 206 -17.09 0.66 -4.99
C ILE A 206 -17.63 1.64 -3.95
N VAL A 207 -17.20 1.50 -2.69
CA VAL A 207 -17.67 2.41 -1.63
C VAL A 207 -17.21 3.84 -1.88
N ALA A 208 -15.93 4.04 -2.23
CA ALA A 208 -15.40 5.37 -2.51
C ALA A 208 -16.10 6.04 -3.70
N SER A 209 -16.36 5.30 -4.78
CA SER A 209 -17.07 5.81 -5.97
C SER A 209 -18.51 6.16 -5.63
N TYR A 210 -19.23 5.31 -4.90
CA TYR A 210 -20.58 5.59 -4.43
C TYR A 210 -20.63 6.86 -3.58
N CYS A 211 -19.77 6.97 -2.56
CA CYS A 211 -19.69 8.16 -1.71
C CYS A 211 -19.41 9.42 -2.53
N SER A 212 -18.50 9.34 -3.49
CA SER A 212 -18.09 10.48 -4.32
C SER A 212 -19.18 10.92 -5.29
N LEU A 213 -19.86 9.98 -5.93
CA LEU A 213 -21.00 10.25 -6.82
C LEU A 213 -22.17 10.83 -6.04
N ALA A 214 -22.47 10.32 -4.85
CA ALA A 214 -23.56 10.83 -4.04
C ALA A 214 -23.27 12.26 -3.55
N VAL A 215 -22.04 12.53 -3.10
CA VAL A 215 -21.59 13.90 -2.77
C VAL A 215 -21.67 14.80 -3.99
N LEU A 216 -21.24 14.32 -5.16
CA LEU A 216 -21.30 15.08 -6.41
C LEU A 216 -22.73 15.46 -6.79
N ARG A 217 -23.68 14.52 -6.72
CA ARG A 217 -25.09 14.77 -7.01
C ARG A 217 -25.66 15.86 -6.10
N VAL A 218 -25.34 15.82 -4.81
CA VAL A 218 -25.79 16.84 -3.84
C VAL A 218 -25.13 18.19 -4.10
N LEU A 219 -23.86 18.24 -4.52
CA LEU A 219 -23.17 19.50 -4.82
C LEU A 219 -23.62 20.17 -6.11
N ILE A 220 -24.05 19.39 -7.13
CA ILE A 220 -24.55 19.91 -8.41
C ILE A 220 -26.00 20.41 -8.28
N GLY A 221 -26.78 19.85 -7.35
CA GLY A 221 -28.15 20.29 -7.12
C GLY A 221 -28.23 21.78 -6.73
N PRO A 222 -29.13 22.57 -7.34
CA PRO A 222 -29.31 23.98 -6.97
C PRO A 222 -29.71 24.09 -5.51
N GLY A 223 -29.03 24.96 -4.75
CA GLY A 223 -29.33 25.18 -3.35
C GLY A 223 -30.70 25.86 -3.19
N PRO A 224 -31.51 25.49 -2.18
CA PRO A 224 -32.75 26.20 -1.88
C PRO A 224 -32.40 27.64 -1.47
N GLY A 225 -32.62 28.60 -2.37
CA GLY A 225 -32.32 30.03 -2.17
C GLY A 225 -31.16 30.63 -2.97
N GLU A 226 -30.64 29.95 -4.00
CA GLU A 226 -29.46 30.37 -4.80
C GLU A 226 -29.67 31.59 -5.73
N GLY A 227 -30.63 32.45 -5.41
CA GLY A 227 -30.98 33.67 -6.17
C GLY A 227 -30.14 34.92 -5.85
N GLY A 228 -29.22 34.90 -4.88
CA GLY A 228 -28.63 36.18 -4.41
C GLY A 228 -27.15 36.25 -3.98
N ARG A 229 -26.41 35.14 -3.81
CA ARG A 229 -25.03 35.20 -3.26
C ARG A 229 -24.07 34.17 -3.87
N LYS A 230 -23.86 34.27 -5.18
CA LYS A 230 -23.15 33.32 -6.08
C LYS A 230 -21.62 33.20 -5.91
N GLY A 231 -20.98 34.01 -5.05
CA GLY A 231 -19.51 34.19 -5.12
C GLY A 231 -18.65 33.31 -4.19
N SER A 232 -19.07 33.08 -2.94
CA SER A 232 -18.21 32.49 -1.89
C SER A 232 -18.58 31.06 -1.50
N ALA A 233 -19.88 30.72 -1.51
CA ALA A 233 -20.35 29.36 -1.26
C ALA A 233 -19.89 28.38 -2.36
N ASP A 234 -19.89 28.83 -3.62
CA ASP A 234 -19.47 28.04 -4.78
C ASP A 234 -17.98 27.70 -4.76
N LYS A 235 -17.13 28.59 -4.22
CA LYS A 235 -15.69 28.32 -4.07
C LYS A 235 -15.41 27.21 -3.06
N LEU A 236 -16.13 27.21 -1.92
CA LEU A 236 -16.00 26.17 -0.90
C LEU A 236 -16.54 24.82 -1.40
N LYS A 237 -17.69 24.82 -2.08
CA LYS A 237 -18.26 23.64 -2.76
C LYS A 237 -17.27 23.06 -3.78
N ARG A 238 -16.74 23.89 -4.68
CA ARG A 238 -15.79 23.47 -5.74
C ARG A 238 -14.49 22.90 -5.17
N ARG A 239 -13.98 23.44 -4.05
CA ARG A 239 -12.78 22.92 -3.39
C ARG A 239 -13.00 21.53 -2.78
N ALA A 240 -14.16 21.32 -2.14
CA ALA A 240 -14.53 20.02 -1.59
C ALA A 240 -14.73 18.98 -2.71
N PHE A 241 -15.36 19.39 -3.81
CA PHE A 241 -15.51 18.57 -5.01
C PHE A 241 -14.15 18.15 -5.60
N PHE A 242 -13.25 19.11 -5.82
CA PHE A 242 -11.92 18.84 -6.38
C PHE A 242 -11.12 17.85 -5.52
N THR A 243 -11.19 18.01 -4.20
CA THR A 243 -10.58 17.07 -3.26
C THR A 243 -11.06 15.63 -3.46
N ILE A 244 -12.38 15.44 -3.56
CA ILE A 244 -13.00 14.12 -3.69
C ILE A 244 -12.65 13.50 -5.05
N MET A 245 -12.68 14.30 -6.12
CA MET A 245 -12.26 13.86 -7.46
C MET A 245 -10.81 13.40 -7.48
N VAL A 246 -9.90 14.12 -6.82
CA VAL A 246 -8.48 13.71 -6.73
C VAL A 246 -8.33 12.38 -5.98
N ILE A 247 -9.05 12.19 -4.86
CA ILE A 247 -9.04 10.91 -4.12
C ILE A 247 -9.55 9.78 -5.01
N MET A 248 -10.65 9.99 -5.73
CA MET A 248 -11.21 9.00 -6.64
C MET A 248 -10.27 8.64 -7.78
N ALA A 249 -9.69 9.64 -8.45
CA ALA A 249 -8.75 9.41 -9.54
C ALA A 249 -7.54 8.58 -9.07
N VAL A 250 -7.04 8.87 -7.87
CA VAL A 250 -5.90 8.14 -7.29
C VAL A 250 -6.26 6.71 -6.89
N LEU A 251 -7.46 6.46 -6.35
CA LEU A 251 -7.94 5.11 -6.07
C LEU A 251 -8.15 4.29 -7.36
N LEU A 252 -8.70 4.91 -8.41
CA LEU A 252 -8.85 4.29 -9.73
C LEU A 252 -7.50 3.97 -10.36
N MET A 253 -6.55 4.91 -10.30
CA MET A 253 -5.18 4.70 -10.79
C MET A 253 -4.52 3.53 -10.07
N ARG A 254 -4.67 3.46 -8.74
CA ARG A 254 -4.14 2.35 -7.95
C ARG A 254 -4.79 1.02 -8.33
N PHE A 255 -6.12 0.96 -8.44
CA PHE A 255 -6.83 -0.26 -8.81
C PHE A 255 -6.48 -0.71 -10.24
N GLY A 256 -6.66 0.17 -11.22
CA GLY A 256 -6.41 -0.10 -12.62
C GLY A 256 -4.95 -0.45 -12.89
N GLY A 257 -4.01 0.30 -12.31
CA GLY A 257 -2.58 0.04 -12.47
C GLY A 257 -2.17 -1.33 -11.92
N ASN A 258 -2.62 -1.69 -10.72
CA ASN A 258 -2.32 -3.03 -10.16
C ASN A 258 -2.99 -4.16 -10.95
N LEU A 259 -4.21 -3.94 -11.44
CA LEU A 259 -4.91 -4.93 -12.27
C LEU A 259 -4.18 -5.14 -13.60
N VAL A 260 -3.79 -4.06 -14.28
CA VAL A 260 -3.05 -4.11 -15.54
C VAL A 260 -1.70 -4.80 -15.36
N CYS A 261 -0.93 -4.42 -14.33
CA CYS A 261 0.33 -5.08 -14.01
C CYS A 261 0.16 -6.58 -13.73
N LEU A 262 -0.88 -6.97 -13.01
CA LEU A 262 -1.16 -8.39 -12.76
C LEU A 262 -1.54 -9.12 -14.06
N SER A 263 -2.44 -8.55 -14.87
CA SER A 263 -2.86 -9.17 -16.13
C SER A 263 -1.69 -9.36 -17.09
N LEU A 264 -0.82 -8.36 -17.21
CA LEU A 264 0.42 -8.44 -18.00
C LEU A 264 1.39 -9.50 -17.44
N ALA A 265 1.59 -9.53 -16.12
CA ALA A 265 2.45 -10.51 -15.48
C ALA A 265 1.94 -11.96 -15.64
N SER A 266 0.62 -12.15 -15.70
CA SER A 266 -0.02 -13.44 -15.93
C SER A 266 -0.05 -13.87 -17.40
N SER A 267 0.23 -12.95 -18.33
CA SER A 267 0.19 -13.27 -19.76
C SER A 267 1.40 -14.12 -20.16
N SER A 268 1.18 -15.12 -21.01
CA SER A 268 2.24 -15.98 -21.57
C SER A 268 3.20 -15.23 -22.51
N VAL A 269 2.91 -13.95 -22.80
CA VAL A 269 3.68 -13.10 -23.71
C VAL A 269 4.99 -12.62 -23.05
N LEU A 270 5.04 -12.51 -21.71
CA LEU A 270 6.21 -12.03 -21.00
C LEU A 270 7.03 -13.19 -20.42
N GLY A 271 8.35 -13.15 -20.59
CA GLY A 271 9.25 -14.05 -19.88
C GLY A 271 9.16 -13.87 -18.36
N HIS A 272 9.43 -14.93 -17.59
CA HIS A 272 9.24 -14.97 -16.14
C HIS A 272 9.86 -13.77 -15.38
N SER A 273 11.11 -13.41 -15.70
CA SER A 273 11.79 -12.25 -15.09
C SER A 273 11.13 -10.91 -15.40
N LEU A 274 10.57 -10.75 -16.60
CA LEU A 274 9.88 -9.52 -17.00
C LEU A 274 8.48 -9.47 -16.38
N GLY A 275 7.79 -10.61 -16.30
CA GLY A 275 6.51 -10.73 -15.59
C GLY A 275 6.63 -10.30 -14.13
N CYS A 276 7.66 -10.78 -13.42
CA CYS A 276 7.95 -10.35 -12.05
C CYS A 276 8.23 -8.84 -11.95
N ALA A 277 9.04 -8.29 -12.86
CA ALA A 277 9.35 -6.86 -12.87
C ALA A 277 8.09 -6.01 -13.10
N VAL A 278 7.22 -6.41 -14.02
CA VAL A 278 5.94 -5.76 -14.30
C VAL A 278 5.00 -5.86 -13.09
N GLN A 279 4.93 -7.03 -12.45
CA GLN A 279 4.12 -7.20 -11.24
C GLN A 279 4.58 -6.27 -10.11
N VAL A 280 5.89 -6.20 -9.85
CA VAL A 280 6.48 -5.33 -8.82
C VAL A 280 6.34 -3.85 -9.19
N SER A 281 6.37 -3.50 -10.48
CA SER A 281 6.13 -2.14 -10.93
C SER A 281 4.74 -1.60 -10.54
N GLY A 282 3.76 -2.50 -10.32
CA GLY A 282 2.42 -2.14 -9.84
C GLY A 282 2.41 -1.35 -8.52
N ILE A 283 3.46 -1.54 -7.71
CA ILE A 283 3.65 -0.84 -6.43
C ILE A 283 3.78 0.69 -6.63
N TRP A 284 4.30 1.15 -7.78
CA TRP A 284 4.42 2.57 -8.08
C TRP A 284 3.06 3.30 -8.14
N PHE A 285 2.00 2.61 -8.56
CA PHE A 285 0.64 3.16 -8.54
C PHE A 285 0.09 3.37 -7.13
N CYS A 286 0.77 2.86 -6.09
CA CYS A 286 0.43 3.16 -4.70
C CYS A 286 0.94 4.53 -4.25
N LEU A 287 1.99 5.07 -4.88
CA LEU A 287 2.63 6.33 -4.48
C LEU A 287 1.62 7.48 -4.37
N PRO A 288 0.80 7.79 -5.40
CA PRO A 288 -0.09 8.95 -5.34
C PRO A 288 -1.06 8.87 -4.15
N SER A 289 -1.53 7.66 -3.79
CA SER A 289 -2.44 7.46 -2.65
C SER A 289 -1.82 7.82 -1.30
N SER A 290 -0.50 7.70 -1.17
CA SER A 290 0.23 8.09 0.04
C SER A 290 0.42 9.60 0.19
N TYR A 291 0.47 10.34 -0.92
CA TYR A 291 0.66 11.79 -0.87
C TYR A 291 -0.63 12.59 -0.71
N VAL A 292 -1.76 12.10 -1.24
CA VAL A 292 -3.02 12.88 -1.30
C VAL A 292 -3.46 13.36 0.07
N LEU A 293 -3.52 12.48 1.10
CA LEU A 293 -4.07 12.87 2.40
C LEU A 293 -3.16 13.82 3.20
N PRO A 294 -1.85 13.55 3.35
CA PRO A 294 -0.95 14.47 4.04
C PRO A 294 -0.86 15.85 3.38
N LEU A 295 -0.84 15.91 2.04
CA LEU A 295 -0.86 17.17 1.30
C LEU A 295 -2.15 17.95 1.56
N LEU A 296 -3.27 17.24 1.59
CA LEU A 296 -4.57 17.85 1.84
C LEU A 296 -4.68 18.40 3.27
N PHE A 297 -4.07 17.72 4.24
CA PHE A 297 -3.94 18.21 5.60
C PHE A 297 -3.10 19.49 5.65
N LEU A 298 -1.91 19.50 5.05
CA LEU A 298 -1.03 20.67 5.00
C LEU A 298 -1.70 21.87 4.31
N GLN A 299 -2.42 21.67 3.21
CA GLN A 299 -3.16 22.73 2.53
C GLN A 299 -4.28 23.33 3.40
N ARG A 300 -4.91 22.53 4.25
CA ARG A 300 -5.92 23.02 5.19
C ARG A 300 -5.29 23.74 6.37
N ALA A 301 -4.21 23.21 6.92
CA ALA A 301 -3.47 23.82 8.03
C ALA A 301 -2.91 25.20 7.63
N ARG A 302 -2.26 25.29 6.45
CA ARG A 302 -1.73 26.55 5.92
C ARG A 302 -2.83 27.60 5.71
N LYS A 303 -3.99 27.19 5.19
CA LYS A 303 -5.12 28.12 5.01
C LYS A 303 -5.57 28.72 6.35
N ARG A 304 -5.72 27.89 7.40
CA ARG A 304 -6.12 28.38 8.74
C ARG A 304 -5.09 29.35 9.34
N SER A 305 -3.80 29.13 9.08
CA SER A 305 -2.74 30.03 9.57
C SER A 305 -2.74 31.40 8.90
N ASN A 306 -3.19 31.49 7.64
CA ASN A 306 -3.26 32.77 6.91
C ASN A 306 -4.51 33.58 7.27
N GLU A 307 -5.60 32.92 7.70
CA GLU A 307 -6.82 33.60 8.17
C GLU A 307 -6.69 34.13 9.62
N SER A 308 -5.65 33.75 10.35
CA SER A 308 -5.38 34.21 11.73
C SER A 308 -4.32 35.33 11.82
N ARG A 309 -3.84 35.85 10.69
CA ARG A 309 -2.98 37.03 10.57
C ARG A 309 -3.78 38.15 9.95
#